data_AF-G3GSS5-F1
#
_entry.id   AF-G3GSS5-F1
#
_cell.length_a   1.000
_cell.length_b   1.000
_cell.length_c   1.000
_cell.angle_alpha   90.00
_cell.angle_beta   90.00
_cell.angle_gamma   90.00
#
_symmetry.space_group_name_H-M   'P 1'
#
loop_
_entity.id
_entity.type
_entity.pdbx_description
1 polymer ?
#
loop_
_entity_poly.entity_id
_entity_poly.type
_entity_poly.pdbx_seq_one_letter_code
_entity_poly.pdbx_strand_id
1 'polypeptide(L)'
;MNPATDVGKRNLPPGIRNRFTELYVEELESKEDLQILIVDYLKGLSVSKNTVQGIVNFYTALRKESGTKLVDGTGHRPHYSLRTLCRALRFAASNPCGNIQRSLYEVFLLSV
;
A
#
# COMPACT_ATOMS: atom_id res chain seq x y z
N MET A 1 -7.98 3.33 16.16
CA MET A 1 -9.26 2.90 15.54
C MET A 1 -9.21 3.22 14.06
N ASN A 2 -9.74 2.38 13.16
CA ASN A 2 -9.90 2.83 11.77
C ASN A 2 -11.05 3.84 11.72
N PRO A 3 -10.89 4.96 10.99
CA PRO A 3 -11.95 5.95 10.87
C PRO A 3 -13.22 5.31 10.29
N ALA A 4 -14.39 5.82 10.70
CA ALA A 4 -15.70 5.29 10.30
C ALA A 4 -16.01 5.44 8.79
N THR A 5 -15.05 5.93 8.01
CA THR A 5 -15.09 5.98 6.55
C THR A 5 -14.66 4.66 5.89
N ASP A 6 -14.08 3.72 6.65
CA ASP A 6 -13.72 2.37 6.21
C ASP A 6 -14.95 1.45 6.22
N VAL A 7 -15.15 0.67 5.15
CA VAL A 7 -16.38 -0.10 4.92
C VAL A 7 -16.68 -1.04 6.10
N GLY A 8 -17.90 -0.95 6.62
CA GLY A 8 -18.39 -1.81 7.70
C GLY A 8 -17.94 -1.43 9.12
N LYS A 9 -17.22 -0.31 9.31
CA LYS A 9 -16.76 0.13 10.64
C LYS A 9 -17.59 1.29 11.17
N ARG A 10 -18.15 1.09 12.38
CA ARG A 10 -18.90 2.12 13.11
C ARG A 10 -18.00 2.78 14.14
N ASN A 11 -18.28 4.06 14.44
CA ASN A 11 -17.66 4.74 15.57
C ASN A 11 -17.95 3.96 16.87
N LEU A 12 -16.95 3.91 17.77
CA LEU A 12 -17.18 3.39 19.11
C LEU A 12 -18.24 4.24 19.82
N PRO A 13 -19.10 3.62 20.66
CA PRO A 13 -20.03 4.37 21.50
C PRO A 13 -19.29 5.39 22.39
N PRO A 14 -19.88 6.57 22.65
CA PRO A 14 -19.24 7.63 23.45
C PRO A 14 -18.77 7.14 24.82
N GLY A 15 -19.54 6.25 25.46
CA GLY A 15 -19.21 5.70 26.78
C GLY A 15 -17.96 4.82 26.83
N ILE A 16 -17.59 4.18 25.71
CA ILE A 16 -16.32 3.45 25.58
C ILE A 16 -15.22 4.42 25.15
N ARG A 17 -15.50 5.30 24.19
CA ARG A 17 -14.54 6.28 23.67
C ARG A 17 -13.96 7.17 24.77
N ASN A 18 -14.81 7.64 25.69
CA ASN A 18 -14.40 8.50 26.80
C ASN A 18 -13.59 7.79 27.91
N ARG A 19 -13.52 6.45 27.88
CA ARG A 19 -12.75 5.65 28.87
C ARG A 19 -11.31 5.38 28.42
N PHE A 20 -10.97 5.71 27.18
CA PHE A 20 -9.65 5.47 26.60
C PHE A 20 -9.07 6.75 25.99
N THR A 21 -7.76 6.81 25.92
CA THR A 21 -7.06 7.85 25.16
C THR A 21 -7.04 7.49 23.69
N GLU A 22 -7.53 8.38 22.83
CA GLU A 22 -7.48 8.19 21.39
C GLU A 22 -6.16 8.69 20.82
N LEU A 23 -5.46 7.83 20.08
CA LEU A 23 -4.28 8.18 19.31
C LEU A 23 -4.61 8.04 17.82
N TYR A 24 -4.41 9.10 17.06
CA TYR A 24 -4.58 9.13 15.61
C TYR A 24 -3.23 8.97 14.94
N VAL A 25 -3.18 8.11 13.93
CA VAL A 25 -1.98 7.87 13.13
C VAL A 25 -2.35 8.22 11.69
N GLU A 26 -1.61 9.16 11.11
CA GLU A 26 -1.76 9.53 9.71
C GLU A 26 -1.23 8.42 8.80
N GLU A 27 -1.75 8.37 7.57
CA GLU A 27 -1.22 7.45 6.58
C GLU A 27 0.20 7.85 6.13
N LEU A 28 0.99 6.85 5.76
CA LEU A 28 2.35 7.08 5.29
C LEU A 28 2.35 7.58 3.84
N GLU A 29 2.49 8.88 3.65
CA GLU A 29 2.51 9.51 2.33
C GLU A 29 3.89 10.03 1.89
N SER A 30 4.85 10.13 2.82
CA SER A 30 6.23 10.54 2.50
C SER A 30 6.88 9.56 1.52
N LYS A 31 7.48 10.12 0.47
CA LYS A 31 8.21 9.32 -0.51
C LYS A 31 9.46 8.71 0.09
N GLU A 32 10.11 9.42 0.99
CA GLU A 32 11.33 9.02 1.69
C GLU A 32 11.05 7.81 2.58
N ASP A 33 9.96 7.85 3.35
CA ASP A 33 9.56 6.72 4.19
C ASP A 33 9.14 5.49 3.35
N LEU A 34 8.44 5.73 2.23
CA LEU A 34 8.11 4.67 1.28
C LEU A 34 9.36 4.03 0.69
N GLN A 35 10.40 4.82 0.35
CA GLN A 35 11.69 4.29 -0.11
C GLN A 35 12.33 3.39 0.95
N ILE A 36 12.39 3.84 2.21
CA ILE A 36 12.95 3.05 3.32
C ILE A 36 12.21 1.73 3.46
N LEU A 37 10.88 1.77 3.45
CA LEU A 37 10.03 0.58 3.54
C LEU A 37 10.28 -0.39 2.39
N ILE A 38 10.30 0.10 1.14
CA ILE A 38 10.52 -0.74 -0.05
C ILE A 38 11.92 -1.39 -0.01
N VAL A 39 12.94 -0.63 0.39
CA VAL A 39 14.31 -1.16 0.53
C VAL A 39 14.38 -2.27 1.57
N ASP A 40 13.73 -2.12 2.73
CA ASP A 40 13.74 -3.18 3.75
C ASP A 40 13.03 -4.46 3.29
N TYR A 41 11.87 -4.34 2.63
CA TYR A 41 11.14 -5.50 2.10
C TYR A 41 11.92 -6.23 1.00
N LEU A 42 12.69 -5.51 0.19
CA LEU A 42 13.40 -6.07 -0.98
C LEU A 42 14.91 -6.28 -0.73
N LYS A 43 15.39 -6.16 0.51
CA LYS A 43 16.82 -6.22 0.86
C LYS A 43 17.54 -7.48 0.37
N GLY A 44 16.83 -8.61 0.28
CA GLY A 44 17.38 -9.88 -0.20
C GLY A 44 17.56 -9.99 -1.72
N LEU A 45 17.08 -9.01 -2.49
CA LEU A 45 17.05 -9.05 -3.96
C LEU A 45 18.02 -8.07 -4.63
N SER A 46 18.84 -7.33 -3.86
CA SER A 46 19.84 -6.38 -4.38
C SER A 46 19.27 -5.41 -5.43
N VAL A 47 18.08 -4.86 -5.14
CA VAL A 47 17.32 -4.04 -6.09
C VAL A 47 17.99 -2.68 -6.31
N SER A 48 18.03 -2.22 -7.56
CA SER A 48 18.63 -0.92 -7.90
C SER A 48 17.83 0.26 -7.35
N LYS A 49 18.51 1.38 -7.04
CA LYS A 49 17.87 2.62 -6.60
C LYS A 49 16.80 3.12 -7.58
N ASN A 50 17.05 2.95 -8.89
CA ASN A 50 16.10 3.34 -9.94
C ASN A 50 14.81 2.52 -9.87
N THR A 51 14.91 1.21 -9.59
CA THR A 51 13.75 0.34 -9.43
C THR A 51 12.94 0.73 -8.19
N VAL A 52 13.61 1.00 -7.06
CA VAL A 52 12.94 1.48 -5.84
C VAL A 52 12.18 2.79 -6.11
N GLN A 53 12.83 3.77 -6.76
CA GLN A 53 12.18 5.02 -7.13
C GLN A 53 11.00 4.80 -8.08
N GLY A 54 11.14 3.86 -9.03
CA GLY A 54 10.07 3.47 -9.93
C GLY A 54 8.84 2.93 -9.18
N ILE A 55 9.05 2.07 -8.18
CA ILE A 55 7.96 1.54 -7.34
C ILE A 55 7.27 2.66 -6.55
N VAL A 56 8.04 3.57 -5.93
CA VAL A 56 7.47 4.72 -5.20
C VAL A 56 6.60 5.57 -6.12
N ASN A 57 7.15 5.97 -7.27
CA ASN A 57 6.44 6.80 -8.23
C ASN A 57 5.16 6.12 -8.74
N PHE A 58 5.25 4.81 -9.01
CA PHE A 58 4.11 4.00 -9.45
C PHE A 58 3.02 3.95 -8.37
N TYR A 59 3.38 3.63 -7.12
CA TYR A 59 2.43 3.58 -6.02
C TYR A 59 1.74 4.92 -5.76
N THR A 60 2.50 6.03 -5.73
CA THR A 60 1.92 7.37 -5.55
C THR A 60 1.01 7.76 -6.71
N ALA A 61 1.38 7.45 -7.95
CA ALA A 61 0.54 7.71 -9.12
C ALA A 61 -0.75 6.89 -9.07
N LEU A 62 -0.68 5.60 -8.70
CA LEU A 62 -1.84 4.74 -8.55
C LEU A 62 -2.83 5.27 -7.50
N ARG A 63 -2.36 5.68 -6.31
CA ARG A 63 -3.23 6.26 -5.28
C ARG A 63 -3.93 7.53 -5.76
N LYS A 64 -3.20 8.38 -6.50
CA LYS A 64 -3.77 9.61 -7.05
C LYS A 64 -4.85 9.30 -8.08
N GLU A 65 -4.56 8.40 -9.02
CA GLU A 65 -5.49 8.03 -10.09
C GLU A 65 -6.68 7.22 -9.58
N SER A 66 -6.54 6.46 -8.50
CA SER A 66 -7.68 5.76 -7.88
C SER A 66 -8.68 6.71 -7.23
N GLY A 67 -8.20 7.87 -6.75
CA GLY A 67 -9.05 8.93 -6.26
C GLY A 67 -9.86 9.63 -7.36
N THR A 68 -9.39 9.60 -8.62
CA THR A 68 -9.96 10.43 -9.71
C THR A 68 -10.59 9.61 -10.82
N LYS A 69 -9.84 8.68 -11.42
CA LYS A 69 -10.08 8.12 -12.75
C LYS A 69 -10.21 6.60 -12.79
N LEU A 70 -9.47 5.87 -11.96
CA LEU A 70 -9.48 4.40 -12.02
C LEU A 70 -10.78 3.86 -11.43
N VAL A 71 -11.31 2.84 -12.12
CA VAL A 71 -12.44 2.04 -11.69
C VAL A 71 -12.09 0.58 -11.88
N ASP A 72 -12.58 -0.27 -11.00
CA ASP A 72 -12.46 -1.71 -11.13
C ASP A 72 -13.46 -2.27 -12.18
N GLY A 73 -13.43 -3.58 -12.39
CA GLY A 73 -14.35 -4.25 -13.33
C GLY A 73 -15.84 -4.14 -12.97
N THR A 74 -16.17 -3.63 -11.80
CA THR A 74 -17.53 -3.40 -11.31
C THR A 74 -17.91 -1.91 -11.27
N GLY A 75 -17.02 -1.02 -11.70
CA GLY A 75 -17.23 0.42 -11.72
C GLY A 75 -16.94 1.14 -10.39
N HIS A 76 -16.45 0.44 -9.36
CA HIS A 76 -16.07 1.05 -8.09
C HIS A 76 -14.64 1.58 -8.14
N ARG A 77 -14.36 2.65 -7.38
CA ARG A 77 -13.01 3.18 -7.26
C ARG A 77 -12.16 2.21 -6.43
N PRO A 78 -11.02 1.70 -6.97
CA PRO A 78 -10.15 0.82 -6.21
C PRO A 78 -9.49 1.57 -5.05
N HIS A 79 -9.24 0.88 -3.93
CA HIS A 79 -8.58 1.47 -2.77
C HIS A 79 -7.19 0.85 -2.54
N TYR A 80 -6.15 1.62 -2.85
CA TYR A 80 -4.75 1.19 -2.66
C TYR A 80 -4.20 1.65 -1.31
N SER A 81 -4.19 0.72 -0.35
CA SER A 81 -3.62 0.93 0.99
C SER A 81 -2.14 0.60 1.07
N LEU A 82 -1.44 1.09 2.10
CA LEU A 82 -0.06 0.66 2.41
C LEU A 82 0.02 -0.86 2.60
N ARG A 83 -1.01 -1.49 3.16
CA ARG A 83 -1.08 -2.94 3.34
C ARG A 83 -1.06 -3.68 2.00
N THR A 84 -1.70 -3.13 0.97
CA THR A 84 -1.66 -3.68 -0.39
C THR A 84 -0.22 -3.66 -0.92
N LEU A 85 0.47 -2.54 -0.78
CA LEU A 85 1.89 -2.40 -1.15
C LEU A 85 2.78 -3.39 -0.37
N CYS A 86 2.63 -3.51 0.95
CA CYS A 86 3.42 -4.44 1.76
C CYS A 86 3.19 -5.91 1.37
N ARG A 87 1.93 -6.30 1.09
CA ARG A 87 1.61 -7.65 0.61
C ARG A 87 2.27 -7.92 -0.73
N ALA A 88 2.20 -6.95 -1.63
CA ALA A 88 2.87 -6.99 -2.92
C ALA A 88 4.38 -7.23 -2.75
N LEU A 89 5.06 -6.32 -2.03
CA LEU A 89 6.50 -6.40 -1.82
C LEU A 89 6.93 -7.70 -1.15
N ARG A 90 6.17 -8.21 -0.18
CA ARG A 90 6.44 -9.50 0.47
C ARG A 90 6.39 -10.67 -0.52
N PHE A 91 5.43 -10.66 -1.45
CA PHE A 91 5.36 -11.67 -2.49
C PHE A 91 6.51 -11.50 -3.50
N ALA A 92 6.80 -10.27 -3.92
CA ALA A 92 7.93 -9.97 -4.81
C ALA A 92 9.28 -10.41 -4.22
N ALA A 93 9.48 -10.24 -2.90
CA ALA A 93 10.66 -10.66 -2.17
C ALA A 93 10.92 -12.17 -2.24
N SER A 94 9.88 -12.99 -2.39
CA SER A 94 10.04 -14.44 -2.60
C SER A 94 10.54 -14.81 -4.01
N ASN A 95 10.59 -13.85 -4.93
CA ASN A 95 11.02 -13.99 -6.32
C ASN A 95 10.52 -15.27 -7.01
N PRO A 96 9.19 -15.51 -7.06
CA PRO A 96 8.61 -16.76 -7.54
C PRO A 96 8.93 -17.03 -9.01
N CYS A 97 9.18 -15.99 -9.81
CA CYS A 97 9.48 -16.12 -11.23
C CYS A 97 10.98 -16.32 -11.53
N GLY A 98 11.85 -16.34 -10.51
CA GLY A 98 13.31 -16.35 -10.68
C GLY A 98 13.89 -15.06 -11.30
N ASN A 99 13.04 -14.18 -11.82
CA ASN A 99 13.37 -12.87 -12.36
C ASN A 99 12.65 -11.78 -11.54
N ILE A 100 13.43 -10.88 -10.93
CA ILE A 100 12.92 -9.84 -10.01
C ILE A 100 11.96 -8.90 -10.73
N GLN A 101 12.27 -8.48 -11.95
CA GLN A 101 11.40 -7.55 -12.69
C GLN A 101 10.06 -8.19 -13.04
N ARG A 102 10.08 -9.47 -13.45
CA ARG A 102 8.85 -10.22 -13.71
C ARG A 102 8.05 -10.46 -12.44
N SER A 103 8.71 -10.86 -11.36
CA SER A 103 8.08 -11.04 -10.05
C SER A 103 7.39 -9.75 -9.62
N LEU A 104 8.08 -8.59 -9.66
CA LEU A 104 7.50 -7.28 -9.33
C LEU A 104 6.29 -6.96 -10.23
N TYR A 105 6.38 -7.18 -11.53
CA TYR A 105 5.29 -6.89 -12.47
C TYR A 105 4.02 -7.71 -12.16
N GLU A 106 4.16 -9.03 -12.02
CA GLU A 106 3.04 -9.95 -11.72
C GLU A 106 2.37 -9.60 -10.38
N VAL A 107 3.18 -9.28 -9.37
CA VAL A 107 2.71 -8.87 -8.06
C VAL A 107 1.79 -7.64 -8.16
N PHE A 108 2.20 -6.62 -8.91
CA PHE A 108 1.43 -5.38 -9.02
C PHE A 108 0.14 -5.56 -9.84
N LEU A 109 0.08 -6.53 -10.75
CA LEU A 109 -1.16 -6.91 -11.44
C LEU A 109 -2.15 -7.65 -10.53
N LEU A 110 -1.64 -8.54 -9.65
CA LEU A 110 -2.46 -9.36 -8.75
C LEU A 110 -2.95 -8.61 -7.50
N SER A 111 -2.39 -7.43 -7.22
CA SER A 111 -2.68 -6.63 -6.03
C SER A 111 -3.74 -5.54 -6.26
N VAL A 112 -4.34 -5.50 -7.46
CA VAL A 112 -5.40 -4.58 -7.91
C VAL A 112 -6.75 -5.24 -7.82
#